data_AF-X1FWG7-F1
#
_entry.id   AF-X1FWG7-F1
#
_cell.length_a   1.000
_cell.length_b   1.000
_cell.length_c   1.000
_cell.angle_alpha   90.00
_cell.angle_beta   90.00
_cell.angle_gamma   90.00
#
_symmetry.space_group_name_H-M   'P 1'
#
loop_
_entity.id
_entity.type
_entity.pdbx_description
1 polymer ?
#
loop_
_entity_poly.entity_id
_entity_poly.type
_entity_poly.pdbx_seq_one_letter_code
_entity_poly.pdbx_strand_id
1 'polypeptide(L)' 'GRKQQASGVDAAEIDRLIAERTAARARKDFKESDRIRDELAAKGVVIKDGKDADGKPVTTWELA' A
#
# COMPACT_ATOMS: atom_id res chain seq x y z
N GLY A 1 11.45 -15.77 -1.96
CA GLY A 1 11.00 -14.48 -2.51
C GLY A 1 10.65 -13.57 -1.36
N ARG A 2 11.29 -12.41 -1.25
CA ARG A 2 11.19 -11.44 -0.15
C ARG A 2 9.74 -10.91 -0.02
N LYS A 3 8.87 -11.62 0.70
CA LYS A 3 7.72 -11.00 1.36
C LYS A 3 8.31 -10.28 2.57
N GLN A 4 8.43 -8.96 2.45
CA GLN A 4 9.05 -8.08 3.42
C GLN A 4 8.54 -8.40 4.83
N GLN A 5 9.45 -8.88 5.67
CA GLN A 5 9.20 -9.18 7.07
C GLN A 5 9.09 -7.83 7.80
N ALA A 6 7.88 -7.30 7.89
CA ALA A 6 7.57 -6.23 8.84
C ALA A 6 7.36 -6.87 10.21
N SER A 7 8.47 -7.19 10.88
CA SER A 7 8.48 -7.58 12.28
C SER A 7 8.18 -6.36 13.14
N GLY A 8 6.90 -6.15 13.48
CA GLY A 8 6.47 -5.24 14.55
C GLY A 8 5.49 -4.14 14.15
N VAL A 9 5.33 -3.83 12.86
CA VAL A 9 4.27 -2.95 12.35
C VAL A 9 3.20 -3.85 11.75
N ASP A 10 1.93 -3.61 12.07
CA ASP A 10 0.80 -4.49 11.80
C ASP A 10 0.59 -4.70 10.29
N ALA A 11 1.37 -5.60 9.69
CA ALA A 11 1.40 -5.84 8.25
C ALA A 11 0.01 -6.21 7.72
N ALA A 12 -0.80 -6.86 8.57
CA ALA A 12 -2.19 -7.16 8.27
C ALA A 12 -3.04 -5.89 8.09
N GLU A 13 -2.77 -4.82 8.82
CA GLU A 13 -3.46 -3.54 8.67
C GLU A 13 -2.99 -2.79 7.43
N ILE A 14 -1.68 -2.79 7.18
CA ILE A 14 -1.12 -2.20 5.95
C ILE A 14 -1.68 -2.89 4.70
N ASP A 15 -1.73 -4.23 4.70
CA ASP A 15 -2.28 -5.01 3.59
C ASP A 15 -3.78 -4.71 3.38
N ARG A 16 -4.55 -4.52 4.46
CA ARG A 16 -5.97 -4.09 4.36
C ARG A 16 -6.09 -2.70 3.74
N LEU A 17 -5.30 -1.74 4.19
CA LEU A 17 -5.29 -0.38 3.66
C LEU A 17 -4.90 -0.38 2.17
N ILE A 18 -3.91 -1.17 1.76
CA ILE A 18 -3.53 -1.30 0.34
C ILE A 18 -4.65 -1.94 -0.49
N ALA A 19 -5.32 -2.96 0.05
CA ALA A 19 -6.47 -3.57 -0.60
C ALA A 19 -7.63 -2.56 -0.76
N GLU A 20 -7.94 -1.79 0.29
CA GLU A 20 -8.93 -0.71 0.23
C GLU A 20 -8.57 0.36 -0.78
N ARG A 21 -7.30 0.79 -0.82
CA ARG A 21 -6.81 1.75 -1.81
C ARG A 21 -6.97 1.22 -3.24
N THR A 22 -6.68 -0.06 -3.45
CA THR A 22 -6.84 -0.72 -4.76
C THR A 22 -8.32 -0.78 -5.14
N ALA A 23 -9.20 -1.11 -4.19
CA ALA A 23 -10.65 -1.10 -4.40
C ALA A 23 -11.19 0.32 -4.64
N ALA A 24 -10.66 1.33 -3.95
CA ALA A 24 -10.98 2.74 -4.14
C ALA A 24 -10.58 3.19 -5.56
N ARG A 25 -9.33 2.90 -5.98
CA ARG A 25 -8.89 3.16 -7.37
C ARG A 25 -9.75 2.44 -8.40
N ALA A 26 -10.12 1.18 -8.17
CA ALA A 26 -11.01 0.44 -9.07
C ALA A 26 -12.39 1.09 -9.18
N ARG A 27 -12.90 1.66 -8.08
CA ARG A 27 -14.12 2.48 -8.03
C ARG A 27 -13.92 3.92 -8.52
N LYS A 28 -12.71 4.29 -8.97
CA LYS A 28 -12.29 5.66 -9.32
C LYS A 28 -12.46 6.67 -8.17
N ASP A 29 -12.44 6.17 -6.94
CA ASP A 29 -12.46 6.98 -5.73
C ASP A 29 -11.04 7.41 -5.37
N PHE A 30 -10.57 8.45 -6.05
CA PHE A 30 -9.24 9.01 -5.81
C PHE A 30 -9.14 9.67 -4.43
N LYS A 31 -10.26 10.17 -3.89
CA LYS A 31 -10.30 10.81 -2.58
C LYS A 31 -10.03 9.81 -1.48
N GLU A 32 -10.64 8.64 -1.56
CA GLU A 32 -10.39 7.55 -0.62
C GLU A 32 -8.99 6.98 -0.74
N SER A 33 -8.50 6.80 -1.97
CA SER A 33 -7.12 6.39 -2.22
C SER A 33 -6.09 7.33 -1.58
N ASP A 34 -6.33 8.65 -1.63
CA ASP A 34 -5.44 9.64 -1.02
C ASP A 34 -5.56 9.65 0.51
N ARG A 35 -6.77 9.52 1.08
CA ARG A 35 -6.93 9.36 2.54
C ARG A 35 -6.13 8.18 3.09
N ILE A 36 -6.21 7.03 2.43
CA ILE A 36 -5.50 5.82 2.84
C ILE A 36 -3.98 6.02 2.72
N ARG A 37 -3.50 6.69 1.66
CA ARG A 37 -2.08 7.01 1.51
C ARG A 37 -1.58 7.86 2.68
N ASP A 38 -2.35 8.85 3.08
CA ASP A 38 -1.96 9.76 4.16
C ASP A 38 -2.01 9.06 5.52
N GLU A 39 -2.98 8.15 5.75
CA GLU A 39 -3.02 7.31 6.95
C GLU A 39 -1.80 6.39 7.04
N LEU A 40 -1.41 5.76 5.93
CA LEU A 40 -0.20 4.95 5.88
C LEU A 40 1.05 5.79 6.17
N ALA A 41 1.16 6.97 5.56
CA ALA A 41 2.27 7.89 5.81
C ALA A 41 2.33 8.32 7.28
N ALA A 42 1.17 8.56 7.92
CA ALA A 42 1.09 8.90 9.35
C ALA A 42 1.53 7.75 10.27
N LYS A 43 1.36 6.50 9.83
CA LYS A 43 1.90 5.30 10.51
C LYS A 43 3.39 5.06 10.21
N GLY A 44 4.04 5.95 9.46
CA GLY A 44 5.43 5.78 9.01
C GLY A 44 5.57 4.79 7.86
N VAL A 45 4.50 4.52 7.11
CA VAL A 45 4.50 3.60 5.98
C VAL A 45 4.42 4.37 4.67
N VAL A 46 5.45 4.22 3.83
CA VAL A 46 5.54 4.85 2.52
C VAL A 46 5.14 3.84 1.45
N ILE A 47 4.05 4.12 0.73
CA ILE A 47 3.66 3.36 -0.46
C ILE A 47 4.53 3.75 -1.65
N LYS A 48 5.11 2.74 -2.32
CA LYS A 48 5.67 2.82 -3.67
C LYS A 48 4.82 2.00 -4.64
N ASP A 49 4.16 2.69 -5.55
CA ASP A 49 3.61 2.06 -6.75
C ASP A 49 4.72 1.87 -7.78
N GLY A 50 4.91 0.64 -8.23
CA GLY A 50 5.85 0.27 -9.28
C GLY A 50 5.21 -0.65 -10.30
N LYS A 51 6.01 -1.03 -11.30
CA LYS A 51 5.72 -2.15 -12.18
C LYS A 51 6.70 -3.26 -11.87
N ASP A 52 6.18 -4.47 -11.69
CA ASP A 52 7.02 -5.67 -11.63
C ASP A 52 7.67 -5.94 -13.01
N ALA A 53 8.65 -6.83 -13.05
CA ALA A 53 9.31 -7.30 -14.26
C ALA A 53 8.30 -7.86 -15.29
N ASP A 54 7.18 -8.42 -14.82
CA ASP A 54 6.08 -8.91 -15.66
C ASP A 54 5.13 -7.80 -16.16
N GLY A 55 5.44 -6.52 -15.91
CA GLY A 55 4.59 -5.39 -16.27
C GLY A 55 3.32 -5.24 -15.43
N LYS A 56 3.16 -6.07 -14.40
CA LYS A 56 2.02 -6.01 -13.46
C LYS A 56 2.21 -4.85 -12.50
N PRO A 57 1.14 -4.08 -12.19
CA PRO A 57 1.23 -3.04 -11.17
C PRO A 57 1.49 -3.70 -9.81
N VAL A 58 2.62 -3.39 -9.21
CA VAL A 58 2.99 -3.86 -7.88
C VAL A 58 2.95 -2.66 -6.94
N THR A 59 2.30 -2.81 -5.80
CA THR A 59 2.31 -1.80 -4.75
C THR A 59 3.10 -2.38 -3.60
N THR A 60 4.31 -1.88 -3.40
CA THR A 60 5.15 -2.22 -2.24
C THR A 60 5.10 -1.08 -1.24
N TRP A 61 5.23 -1.41 0.03
CA TRP A 61 5.27 -0.43 1.10
C TRP A 61 6.55 -0.64 1.91
N GLU A 62 7.16 0.46 2.35
CA GLU A 62 8.37 0.44 3.17
C GLU A 62 8.13 1.31 4.40
N LEU A 63 8.66 0.89 5.56
CA LEU A 63 8.66 1.71 6.77
C LEU A 63 9.70 2.82 6.59
N ALA A 64 9.28 4.09 6.76
CA ALA A 64 10.14 5.27 6.72
C ALA A 64 11.03 5.39 7.96
#